data_AF-A0A485ATW5-F1
#
_entry.id   AF-A0A485ATW5-F1
#
_cell.length_a   1.000
_cell.length_b   1.000
_cell.length_c   1.000
_cell.angle_alpha   90.00
_cell.angle_beta   90.00
_cell.angle_gamma   90.00
#
_symmetry.space_group_name_H-M   'P 1'
#
loop_
_entity.id
_entity.type
_entity.pdbx_description
1 polymer ?
#
loop_
_entity_poly.entity_id
_entity_poly.type
_entity_poly.pdbx_seq_one_letter_code
_entity_poly.pdbx_strand_id
1 'polypeptide(L)' 'MQIITRMQAAKEGLNKYCTGKPCRYGHLSQRYVLNGTCVQCALESANKHRNEFTSALRAAQESA' A
#
# COMPACT_ATOMS: atom_id res chain seq x y z
N MET A 1 6.99 -13.73 -11.40
CA MET A 1 7.32 -12.65 -10.43
C MET A 1 8.71 -12.95 -9.88
N GLN A 2 9.73 -12.17 -10.21
CA GLN A 2 11.09 -12.40 -9.70
C GLN A 2 11.16 -12.00 -8.23
N ILE A 3 11.67 -12.89 -7.38
CA ILE A 3 11.91 -12.59 -5.97
C ILE A 3 13.25 -11.86 -5.90
N ILE A 4 13.20 -10.56 -5.61
CA ILE A 4 14.37 -9.69 -5.54
C ILE A 4 14.40 -8.98 -4.19
N THR A 5 15.60 -8.75 -3.68
CA THR A 5 15.79 -7.99 -2.43
C THR A 5 15.48 -6.52 -2.66
N ARG A 6 15.20 -5.80 -1.56
CA ARG A 6 15.02 -4.34 -1.57
C ARG A 6 16.21 -3.62 -2.22
N MET A 7 17.42 -4.10 -1.95
CA MET A 7 18.65 -3.48 -2.45
C MET A 7 18.85 -3.75 -3.95
N GLN A 8 18.51 -4.96 -4.43
CA GLN A 8 18.51 -5.25 -5.87
C GLN A 8 17.55 -4.34 -6.61
N ALA A 9 16.30 -4.24 -6.13
CA ALA A 9 15.31 -3.36 -6.71
C ALA A 9 15.77 -1.89 -6.74
N ALA A 10 16.42 -1.40 -5.67
CA ALA A 10 16.98 -0.05 -5.65
C ALA A 10 18.09 0.15 -6.71
N LYS A 11 19.00 -0.83 -6.87
CA LYS A 11 20.07 -0.79 -7.88
C LYS A 11 19.52 -0.86 -9.30
N GLU A 12 18.43 -1.59 -9.51
CA GLU A 12 17.75 -1.71 -10.80
C GLU A 12 16.81 -0.53 -11.11
N GLY A 13 16.72 0.47 -10.23
CA GLY A 13 15.81 1.62 -10.40
C GLY A 13 14.33 1.26 -10.27
N LEU A 14 14.01 0.11 -9.69
CA LEU A 14 12.65 -0.34 -9.46
C LEU A 14 12.08 0.31 -8.21
N ASN A 15 10.87 0.87 -8.33
CA ASN A 15 10.16 1.45 -7.18
C ASN A 15 9.58 0.38 -6.23
N LYS A 16 9.46 -0.85 -6.69
CA LYS A 16 8.78 -1.96 -6.00
C LYS A 16 9.59 -3.25 -6.11
N TYR A 17 9.52 -4.08 -5.07
CA TYR A 17 10.21 -5.36 -4.99
C TYR A 17 9.31 -6.48 -4.46
N CYS A 18 9.59 -7.72 -4.85
CA CYS A 18 8.88 -8.91 -4.37
C CYS A 18 9.80 -9.73 -3.47
N THR A 19 9.32 -10.01 -2.25
CA THR A 19 10.05 -10.89 -1.31
C THR A 19 9.58 -12.34 -1.34
N GLY A 20 8.50 -12.64 -2.07
CA GLY A 20 7.83 -13.95 -2.03
C GLY A 20 7.16 -14.26 -0.69
N LYS A 21 7.22 -13.35 0.29
CA LYS A 21 6.69 -13.53 1.65
C LYS A 21 5.49 -12.61 1.87
N PRO A 22 4.43 -13.10 2.54
CA PRO A 22 3.30 -12.26 2.93
C PRO A 22 3.76 -11.12 3.86
N CYS A 23 3.03 -10.01 3.85
CA CYS A 23 3.23 -8.94 4.82
C CYS A 23 2.68 -9.33 6.21
N ARG A 24 2.88 -8.48 7.22
CA ARG A 24 2.36 -8.71 8.58
C ARG A 24 0.84 -8.89 8.66
N TYR A 25 0.11 -8.39 7.66
CA TYR A 25 -1.34 -8.50 7.52
C TYR A 25 -1.75 -9.64 6.58
N GLY A 26 -0.81 -10.45 6.11
CA GLY A 26 -1.10 -11.57 5.20
C GLY A 26 -1.09 -11.22 3.70
N HIS A 27 -0.87 -9.96 3.31
CA HIS A 27 -0.88 -9.58 1.90
C HIS A 27 0.30 -10.14 1.12
N LEU A 28 -0.01 -10.92 0.08
CA LEU A 28 0.94 -11.48 -0.88
C LEU A 28 1.12 -10.47 -2.03
N SER A 29 1.84 -9.37 -1.74
CA SER A 29 1.97 -8.23 -2.66
C SER A 29 3.39 -7.67 -2.70
N GLN A 30 3.68 -6.90 -3.75
CA GLN A 30 4.90 -6.13 -3.86
C GLN A 30 5.05 -5.14 -2.70
N ARG A 31 6.28 -4.78 -2.37
CA ARG A 31 6.61 -3.76 -1.37
C ARG A 31 7.32 -2.60 -2.03
N TYR A 32 7.07 -1.38 -1.57
CA TYR A 32 7.78 -0.20 -2.07
C TYR A 32 9.21 -0.17 -1.55
N VAL A 33 10.16 0.18 -2.42
CA VAL A 33 11.59 0.25 -2.06
C VAL A 33 11.86 1.34 -1.01
N LEU A 34 11.17 2.48 -1.09
CA LEU A 34 11.44 3.63 -0.20
C LEU A 34 11.01 3.38 1.25
N ASN A 35 9.78 2.93 1.49
CA ASN A 35 9.22 2.78 2.85
C ASN A 35 9.08 1.32 3.30
N GLY A 36 9.26 0.33 2.41
CA GLY A 36 9.09 -1.09 2.72
C GLY A 36 7.64 -1.55 2.92
N THR A 37 6.68 -0.64 2.79
CA THR A 37 5.24 -0.92 2.94
C THR A 37 4.76 -1.77 1.76
N CYS A 38 3.89 -2.74 2.05
CA CYS A 38 3.26 -3.53 1.00
C CYS A 38 2.23 -2.68 0.24
N VAL A 39 2.12 -2.89 -1.08
CA VAL A 39 1.21 -2.10 -1.92
C VAL A 39 -0.23 -2.17 -1.43
N GLN A 40 -0.68 -3.35 -1.00
CA GLN A 40 -2.02 -3.54 -0.45
C GLN A 40 -2.22 -2.77 0.87
N CYS A 41 -1.22 -2.81 1.76
CA CYS A 41 -1.24 -2.09 3.03
C CYS A 41 -1.38 -0.58 2.81
N ALA A 42 -0.66 -0.04 1.82
CA ALA A 42 -0.74 1.37 1.44
C ALA A 42 -2.13 1.71 0.87
N LEU A 43 -2.67 0.83 0.02
CA LEU A 43 -4.00 0.99 -0.55
C LEU A 43 -5.08 1.00 0.52
N GLU A 44 -5.07 0.05 1.45
CA GLU A 44 -6.03 -0.03 2.55
C GLU A 44 -5.95 1.18 3.46
N SER A 45 -4.75 1.63 3.81
CA SER A 45 -4.56 2.84 4.60
C SER A 45 -5.16 4.06 3.89
N ALA A 46 -4.90 4.21 2.58
CA ALA A 46 -5.47 5.29 1.78
C ALA A 46 -6.98 5.17 1.60
N ASN A 47 -7.52 3.95 1.57
CA ASN A 47 -8.95 3.70 1.45
C ASN A 47 -9.69 4.01 2.75
N LYS A 48 -9.14 3.59 3.91
CA LYS A 48 -9.69 3.93 5.23
C LYS A 48 -9.83 5.42 5.41
N HIS A 49 -8.73 6.15 5.16
CA HIS A 49 -8.72 7.60 5.23
C HIS A 49 -9.80 8.19 4.29
N ARG A 50 -9.79 7.84 3.00
CA ARG A 50 -10.80 8.33 2.06
C ARG A 50 -12.23 8.03 2.49
N ASN A 51 -12.50 6.83 3.00
CA ASN A 51 -13.83 6.44 3.46
C ASN A 51 -14.29 7.27 4.66
N GLU A 52 -13.44 7.47 5.65
CA GLU A 52 -13.75 8.30 6.83
C GLU A 52 -14.15 9.73 6.42
N PHE A 53 -13.35 10.38 5.57
CA PHE A 53 -13.66 11.73 5.09
C PHE A 53 -14.88 11.77 4.17
N THR A 54 -15.05 10.79 3.30
CA THR A 54 -16.20 10.72 2.39
C THR A 54 -17.51 10.52 3.17
N SER A 55 -17.50 9.66 4.19
CA SER A 55 -18.66 9.44 5.06
C SER A 55 -19.02 10.70 5.85
N ALA A 56 -18.04 11.40 6.42
CA ALA A 56 -18.28 12.66 7.13
C ALA A 56 -18.81 13.76 6.21
N LEU A 57 -18.25 13.89 5.00
CA LEU A 57 -18.72 14.86 4.01
C LEU A 57 -20.15 14.59 3.57
N ARG A 58 -20.49 13.33 3.25
CA ARG A 58 -21.87 12.96 2.85
C ARG A 58 -22.88 13.26 3.96
N ALA A 59 -22.57 12.87 5.20
CA ALA A 59 -23.44 13.16 6.34
C ALA A 59 -23.70 14.67 6.53
N ALA A 60 -22.69 15.51 6.30
CA ALA A 60 -22.84 16.97 6.36
C ALA A 60 -23.71 17.52 5.22
N GLN A 61 -23.64 16.93 4.02
CA GLN A 61 -24.42 17.35 2.85
C GLN A 61 -25.89 16.93 2.92
N GLU A 62 -26.21 15.79 3.52
CA GLU A 62 -27.58 15.29 3.66
C GLU A 62 -28.39 16.00 4.77
N SER A 63 -27.73 16.79 5.61
CA SER A 63 -28.34 17.54 6.71
C SER A 63 -28.74 18.97 6.34
N ALA A 64 -28.64 19.36 5.06
CA ALA A 64 -28.88 20.70 4.54
C ALA A 64 -30.16 20.79 3.70
#